data_AF-A0A7J7H1F6-F1
#
_entry.id   AF-A0A7J7H1F6-F1
#
_cell.length_a   1.000
_cell.length_b   1.000
_cell.length_c   1.000
_cell.angle_alpha   90.00
_cell.angle_beta   90.00
_cell.angle_gamma   90.00
#
_symmetry.space_group_name_H-M   'P 1'
#
loop_
_entity.id
_entity.type
_entity.pdbx_description
1 polymer ?
#
loop_
_entity_poly.entity_id
_entity_poly.type
_entity_poly.pdbx_seq_one_letter_code
_entity_poly.pdbx_strand_id
1 'polypeptide(L)'
;MVLELQRRFQGTPFSNRLKVIQGDVLKCDLPYFDICVANIPYQISSPLTFKLLSHRPLFRCAVIMFQREFAMRLVAQPGDTLYCRLSVNTQLLARVSHLLKVGKNNFRPPPKVDSSVVRIEPRKPQTSVNFKEWDGLVRICFNRKNRTLGSIFKQKSVLSLLEKNYKTLQALQLSQNGSSEDTMIAMDVSALGDTGEDLSVEIDDEREDEEMEVEDGDTKGSEFKDKIMDVLKQGAFEEKRSSKLTQADFMHLLSLFNMAGIHFS
;
A
#
# COMPACT_ATOMS: atom_id res chain seq x y z
N MET A 1 -33.11 -0.99 1.88
CA MET A 1 -32.34 0.23 2.23
C MET A 1 -32.46 1.32 1.16
N VAL A 2 -32.16 1.06 -0.12
CA VAL A 2 -32.28 2.07 -1.21
C VAL A 2 -33.68 2.67 -1.31
N LEU A 3 -34.72 1.83 -1.38
CA LEU A 3 -36.12 2.28 -1.44
C LEU A 3 -36.53 3.14 -0.23
N GLU A 4 -36.06 2.77 0.96
CA GLU A 4 -36.34 3.51 2.20
C GLU A 4 -35.70 4.90 2.17
N LEU A 5 -34.46 5.00 1.68
CA LEU A 5 -33.77 6.27 1.52
C LEU A 5 -34.49 7.16 0.48
N GLN A 6 -34.90 6.58 -0.65
CA GLN A 6 -35.64 7.31 -1.68
C GLN A 6 -36.97 7.85 -1.15
N ARG A 7 -37.75 7.01 -0.44
CA ARG A 7 -39.00 7.43 0.22
C ARG A 7 -38.76 8.55 1.23
N ARG A 8 -37.71 8.46 2.04
CA ARG A 8 -37.39 9.49 3.05
C ARG A 8 -37.11 10.86 2.43
N PHE A 9 -36.53 10.90 1.23
CA PHE A 9 -36.25 12.15 0.52
C PHE A 9 -37.38 12.58 -0.42
N GLN A 10 -38.36 11.72 -0.70
CA GLN A 10 -39.51 12.03 -1.53
C GLN A 10 -40.32 13.18 -0.92
N GLY A 11 -40.67 14.17 -1.76
CA GLY A 11 -41.42 15.36 -1.32
C GLY A 11 -40.59 16.41 -0.57
N THR A 12 -39.30 16.16 -0.32
CA THR A 12 -38.39 17.16 0.24
C THR A 12 -37.80 18.06 -0.86
N PRO A 13 -37.42 19.32 -0.54
CA PRO A 13 -36.77 20.22 -1.50
C PRO A 13 -35.39 19.73 -1.96
N PHE A 14 -34.84 18.68 -1.34
CA PHE A 14 -33.53 18.10 -1.67
C PHE A 14 -33.64 16.82 -2.50
N SER A 15 -34.84 16.37 -2.85
CA SER A 15 -35.07 15.13 -3.60
C SER A 15 -34.27 15.06 -4.91
N ASN A 16 -34.20 16.18 -5.65
CA ASN A 16 -33.43 16.31 -6.89
C ASN A 16 -31.90 16.33 -6.70
N ARG A 17 -31.40 16.47 -5.47
CA ARG A 17 -29.97 16.47 -5.13
C ARG A 17 -29.46 15.10 -4.69
N LEU A 18 -30.36 14.13 -4.46
CA LEU A 18 -30.00 12.77 -4.06
C LEU A 18 -29.90 11.88 -5.30
N LYS A 19 -28.68 11.40 -5.58
CA LYS A 19 -28.44 10.31 -6.52
C LYS A 19 -28.02 9.07 -5.74
N VAL A 20 -28.75 7.97 -5.90
CA VAL A 20 -28.42 6.69 -5.27
C VAL A 20 -27.83 5.76 -6.33
N ILE A 21 -26.59 5.31 -6.11
CA ILE A 21 -25.91 4.32 -6.95
C ILE A 21 -25.94 3.00 -6.17
N GLN A 22 -26.65 2.01 -6.71
CA GLN A 22 -26.75 0.69 -6.09
C GLN A 22 -25.72 -0.24 -6.72
N GLY A 23 -24.81 -0.78 -5.90
CA GLY A 23 -23.81 -1.74 -6.33
C GLY A 23 -22.75 -1.97 -5.26
N ASP A 24 -21.78 -2.82 -5.57
CA ASP A 24 -20.58 -3.00 -4.76
C ASP A 24 -19.62 -1.83 -5.00
N VAL A 25 -19.45 -0.97 -3.99
CA VAL A 25 -18.59 0.22 -4.09
C VAL A 25 -17.14 -0.11 -4.48
N LEU A 26 -16.65 -1.31 -4.18
CA LEU A 26 -15.30 -1.73 -4.57
C LEU A 26 -15.21 -1.99 -6.07
N LYS A 27 -16.31 -2.39 -6.71
CA LYS A 27 -16.37 -2.70 -8.15
C LYS A 27 -16.96 -1.57 -9.00
N CYS A 28 -17.76 -0.69 -8.40
CA CYS A 28 -18.39 0.42 -9.11
C CYS A 28 -17.41 1.56 -9.44
N ASP A 29 -17.64 2.23 -10.57
CA ASP A 29 -16.98 3.49 -10.88
C ASP A 29 -17.55 4.62 -10.05
N LEU A 30 -16.67 5.33 -9.34
CA LEU A 30 -17.07 6.46 -8.52
C LEU A 30 -17.14 7.72 -9.40
N PRO A 31 -18.25 8.48 -9.37
CA PRO A 31 -18.29 9.79 -10.02
C PRO A 31 -17.32 10.75 -9.34
N TYR A 32 -17.05 11.89 -9.96
CA TYR A 32 -16.34 12.99 -9.30
C TYR A 32 -17.07 13.42 -8.01
N PHE A 33 -16.30 13.68 -6.95
CA PHE A 33 -16.79 14.30 -5.72
C PHE A 33 -15.71 15.17 -5.07
N ASP A 34 -16.12 16.22 -4.36
CA ASP A 34 -15.21 17.05 -3.57
C ASP A 34 -14.95 16.46 -2.18
N ILE A 35 -16.00 15.94 -1.54
CA ILE A 35 -15.94 15.40 -0.17
C ILE A 35 -16.58 14.03 -0.14
N CYS A 36 -15.89 13.07 0.47
CA CYS A 36 -16.47 11.77 0.82
C CYS A 36 -16.75 11.72 2.32
N VAL A 37 -17.95 11.30 2.70
CA VAL A 37 -18.27 10.95 4.10
C VAL A 37 -18.78 9.52 4.09
N ALA A 38 -18.17 8.66 4.91
CA ALA A 38 -18.51 7.25 4.89
C ALA A 38 -18.49 6.63 6.29
N ASN A 39 -19.50 5.81 6.55
CA ASN A 39 -19.51 4.83 7.64
C ASN A 39 -19.53 3.45 6.98
N ILE A 40 -18.39 2.77 6.98
CA ILE A 40 -18.17 1.56 6.19
C ILE A 40 -18.07 0.32 7.06
N PRO A 41 -18.51 -0.85 6.56
CA PRO A 41 -18.16 -2.13 7.16
C PRO A 41 -16.65 -2.30 7.24
N TYR A 42 -16.17 -2.83 8.36
CA TYR A 42 -14.76 -2.86 8.66
C TYR A 42 -13.95 -3.74 7.69
N GLN A 43 -14.58 -4.77 7.12
CA GLN A 43 -13.99 -5.72 6.17
C GLN A 43 -13.52 -5.05 4.88
N ILE A 44 -14.12 -3.92 4.49
CA ILE A 44 -13.78 -3.21 3.26
C ILE A 44 -12.92 -1.96 3.51
N SER A 45 -12.44 -1.74 4.74
CA SER A 45 -11.73 -0.51 5.13
C SER A 45 -10.48 -0.26 4.30
N SER A 46 -9.62 -1.27 4.19
CA SER A 46 -8.38 -1.19 3.41
C SER A 46 -8.64 -1.00 1.91
N PRO A 47 -9.39 -1.89 1.22
CA PRO A 47 -9.60 -1.75 -0.23
C PRO A 47 -10.34 -0.46 -0.58
N LEU A 48 -11.30 0.00 0.24
CA LEU A 48 -11.96 1.27 -0.02
C LEU A 48 -11.02 2.47 0.17
N THR A 49 -10.13 2.43 1.16
CA THR A 49 -9.13 3.49 1.38
C THR A 49 -8.23 3.64 0.15
N PHE A 50 -7.69 2.54 -0.36
CA PHE A 50 -6.86 2.58 -1.57
C PHE A 50 -7.64 2.91 -2.84
N LYS A 51 -8.89 2.45 -2.97
CA LYS A 51 -9.78 2.86 -4.07
C LYS A 51 -10.00 4.37 -4.08
N LEU A 52 -10.21 4.99 -2.91
CA LEU A 52 -10.33 6.44 -2.80
C LEU A 52 -9.01 7.14 -3.17
N LEU A 53 -7.87 6.70 -2.63
CA LEU A 53 -6.56 7.31 -2.94
C LEU A 53 -6.18 7.20 -4.43
N SER A 54 -6.64 6.15 -5.12
CA SER A 54 -6.48 5.96 -6.56
C SER A 54 -7.54 6.69 -7.40
N HIS A 55 -8.60 7.21 -6.79
CA HIS A 55 -9.66 7.91 -7.52
C HIS A 55 -9.13 9.18 -8.21
N ARG A 56 -9.60 9.41 -9.44
CA ARG A 56 -9.30 10.61 -10.23
C ARG A 56 -10.61 11.15 -10.83
N PRO A 57 -10.78 12.48 -10.92
CA PRO A 57 -9.92 13.54 -10.37
C PRO A 57 -9.78 13.53 -8.83
N LEU A 58 -8.76 14.20 -8.29
CA LEU A 58 -8.49 14.18 -6.85
C LEU A 58 -9.55 14.99 -6.07
N PHE A 59 -10.25 14.30 -5.16
CA PHE A 59 -11.15 14.90 -4.19
C PHE A 59 -10.39 15.79 -3.17
N ARG A 60 -11.12 16.62 -2.43
CA ARG A 60 -10.57 17.54 -1.42
C ARG A 60 -10.26 16.82 -0.11
N CYS A 61 -11.23 16.12 0.46
CA CYS A 61 -11.04 15.33 1.67
C CYS A 61 -12.08 14.21 1.82
N ALA A 62 -11.73 13.18 2.57
CA ALA A 62 -12.65 12.12 2.99
C ALA A 62 -12.69 12.08 4.52
N VAL A 63 -13.89 11.97 5.08
CA VAL A 63 -14.14 11.80 6.51
C VAL A 63 -14.79 10.44 6.71
N ILE A 64 -14.01 9.47 7.15
CA ILE A 64 -14.41 8.07 7.16
C ILE A 64 -14.33 7.53 8.58
N MET A 65 -15.34 6.76 8.96
CA MET A 65 -15.34 6.03 10.21
C MET A 65 -14.77 4.62 10.01
N PHE A 66 -13.79 4.27 10.86
CA PHE A 66 -13.11 2.97 10.88
C PHE A 66 -13.18 2.34 12.28
N GLN A 67 -12.77 1.08 12.40
CA GLN A 67 -12.43 0.49 13.71
C GLN A 67 -11.33 1.31 14.38
N ARG A 68 -11.34 1.36 15.71
CA ARG A 68 -10.36 2.11 16.49
C ARG A 68 -8.92 1.69 16.19
N GLU A 69 -8.64 0.40 16.05
CA GLU A 69 -7.29 -0.12 15.80
C GLU A 69 -6.81 0.23 14.37
N PHE A 70 -7.62 -0.08 13.35
CA PHE A 70 -7.39 0.34 11.96
C PHE A 70 -7.15 1.85 11.82
N ALA A 71 -7.99 2.68 12.45
CA ALA A 71 -7.85 4.13 12.43
C ALA A 71 -6.49 4.59 12.98
N MET A 72 -6.01 3.96 14.05
CA MET A 72 -4.69 4.29 14.60
C MET A 72 -3.56 3.84 13.71
N ARG A 73 -3.68 2.67 13.06
CA ARG A 73 -2.68 2.23 12.08
C ARG A 73 -2.53 3.24 10.95
N LEU A 74 -3.61 3.85 10.46
CA LEU A 74 -3.53 4.87 9.41
C LEU A 74 -2.71 6.10 9.84
N VAL A 75 -2.82 6.53 11.11
CA VAL A 75 -2.15 7.74 11.63
C VAL A 75 -0.82 7.47 12.34
N ALA A 76 -0.48 6.19 12.58
CA ALA A 76 0.73 5.78 13.28
C ALA A 76 1.98 6.36 12.62
N GLN A 77 2.89 6.86 13.43
CA GLN A 77 4.16 7.44 13.00
C GLN A 77 5.31 6.42 13.16
N PRO A 78 6.45 6.63 12.49
CA PRO A 78 7.63 5.81 12.71
C PRO A 78 8.00 5.76 14.19
N GLY A 79 8.21 4.55 14.72
CA GLY A 79 8.45 4.27 16.14
C GLY A 79 7.21 3.82 16.91
N ASP A 80 6.00 4.12 16.42
CA ASP A 80 4.77 3.67 17.07
C ASP A 80 4.58 2.16 16.95
N THR A 81 3.99 1.54 17.97
CA THR A 81 3.67 0.10 17.98
C THR A 81 2.80 -0.29 16.78
N LEU A 82 1.85 0.56 16.41
CA LEU A 82 0.89 0.34 15.32
C LEU A 82 1.42 0.77 13.94
N TYR A 83 2.67 1.21 13.84
CA TYR A 83 3.28 1.55 12.56
C TYR A 83 3.43 0.30 11.69
N CYS A 84 2.91 0.35 10.46
CA CYS A 84 2.85 -0.77 9.54
C CYS A 84 2.82 -0.31 8.08
N ARG A 85 2.81 -1.27 7.13
CA ARG A 85 2.68 -1.00 5.68
C ARG A 85 1.48 -0.10 5.34
N LEU A 86 0.34 -0.30 6.00
CA LEU A 86 -0.85 0.55 5.82
C LEU A 86 -0.56 2.02 6.17
N SER A 87 0.16 2.27 7.26
CA SER A 87 0.58 3.62 7.69
C SER A 87 1.43 4.28 6.61
N VAL A 88 2.46 3.56 6.15
CA VAL A 88 3.46 4.07 5.19
C VAL A 88 2.81 4.40 3.85
N ASN A 89 2.03 3.47 3.30
CA ASN A 89 1.37 3.63 2.00
C ASN A 89 0.31 4.72 2.00
N THR A 90 -0.53 4.77 3.05
CA THR A 90 -1.58 5.80 3.14
C THR A 90 -0.94 7.19 3.28
N GLN A 91 0.09 7.33 4.11
CA GLN A 91 0.73 8.62 4.37
C GLN A 91 1.63 9.11 3.22
N LEU A 92 2.11 8.19 2.37
CA LEU A 92 2.75 8.53 1.09
C LEU A 92 1.77 9.29 0.18
N LEU A 93 0.52 8.82 0.09
CA LEU A 93 -0.47 9.33 -0.86
C LEU A 93 -1.34 10.46 -0.29
N ALA A 94 -1.50 10.51 1.04
CA ALA A 94 -2.40 11.45 1.70
C ALA A 94 -1.85 11.96 3.04
N ARG A 95 -2.42 13.08 3.50
CA ARG A 95 -2.36 13.49 4.90
C ARG A 95 -3.52 12.83 5.63
N VAL A 96 -3.23 12.22 6.77
CA VAL A 96 -4.22 11.50 7.57
C VAL A 96 -4.27 12.10 8.96
N SER A 97 -5.47 12.35 9.47
CA SER A 97 -5.67 12.92 10.81
C SER A 97 -6.79 12.18 11.54
N HIS A 98 -6.53 11.76 12.78
CA HIS A 98 -7.56 11.26 13.67
C HIS A 98 -8.38 12.44 14.19
N LEU A 99 -9.70 12.38 14.03
CA LEU A 99 -10.58 13.48 14.43
C LEU A 99 -11.21 13.24 15.78
N LEU A 100 -11.86 12.08 15.97
CA LEU A 100 -12.55 11.75 17.22
C LEU A 100 -12.76 10.25 17.38
N LYS A 101 -12.94 9.82 18.63
CA LYS A 101 -13.33 8.46 19.02
C LYS A 101 -14.87 8.36 19.06
N VAL A 102 -15.42 7.27 18.54
CA VAL A 102 -16.86 6.95 18.64
C VAL A 102 -17.03 5.65 19.41
N GLY A 103 -17.70 5.72 20.56
CA GLY A 103 -17.97 4.53 21.38
C GLY A 103 -19.00 3.60 20.72
N LYS A 104 -18.84 2.28 20.88
CA LYS A 104 -19.74 1.26 20.31
C LYS A 104 -21.23 1.44 20.63
N ASN A 105 -21.56 2.09 21.75
CA ASN A 105 -22.95 2.33 22.17
C ASN A 105 -23.70 3.35 21.28
N ASN A 106 -22.99 4.05 20.39
CA ASN A 106 -23.60 4.97 19.42
C ASN A 106 -24.16 4.25 18.18
N PHE A 107 -24.03 2.92 18.10
CA PHE A 107 -24.44 2.12 16.95
C PHE A 107 -25.64 1.22 17.29
N ARG A 108 -26.39 0.85 16.25
CA ARG A 108 -27.49 -0.10 16.35
C ARG A 108 -27.43 -1.13 15.20
N PRO A 109 -27.15 -2.41 15.49
CA PRO A 109 -26.68 -2.95 16.77
C PRO A 109 -25.26 -2.47 17.14
N PRO A 110 -24.86 -2.53 18.43
CA PRO A 110 -23.51 -2.17 18.85
C PRO A 110 -22.44 -3.13 18.25
N PRO A 111 -21.34 -2.61 17.67
CA PRO A 111 -20.21 -3.44 17.28
C PRO A 111 -19.44 -3.97 18.50
N LYS A 112 -18.58 -4.97 18.28
CA LYS A 112 -17.72 -5.54 19.34
C LYS A 112 -16.64 -4.57 19.82
N VAL A 113 -16.19 -3.67 18.95
CA VAL A 113 -15.06 -2.76 19.18
C VAL A 113 -15.47 -1.30 19.00
N ASP A 114 -14.70 -0.39 19.58
CA ASP A 114 -14.88 1.05 19.37
C ASP A 114 -14.48 1.47 17.94
N SER A 115 -14.98 2.62 17.52
CA SER A 115 -14.70 3.24 16.23
C SER A 115 -13.93 4.56 16.37
N SER A 116 -13.43 5.06 15.24
CA SER A 116 -12.82 6.39 15.15
C SER A 116 -13.08 7.01 13.79
N VAL A 117 -13.25 8.32 13.78
CA VAL A 117 -13.40 9.12 12.56
C VAL A 117 -12.04 9.66 12.18
N VAL A 118 -11.68 9.45 10.91
CA VAL A 118 -10.40 9.85 10.33
C VAL A 118 -10.65 10.74 9.11
N ARG A 119 -9.86 11.81 9.00
CA ARG A 119 -9.79 12.66 7.81
C ARG A 119 -8.62 12.19 6.94
N ILE A 120 -8.88 12.01 5.65
CA ILE A 120 -7.89 11.66 4.62
C ILE A 120 -7.89 12.74 3.56
N GLU A 121 -6.74 13.35 3.28
CA GLU A 121 -6.58 14.41 2.29
C GLU A 121 -5.49 14.02 1.28
N PRO A 122 -5.83 13.69 0.02
CA PRO A 122 -4.85 13.36 -0.99
C PRO A 122 -3.80 14.47 -1.16
N ARG A 123 -2.52 14.09 -1.24
CA ARG A 123 -1.43 15.07 -1.44
C ARG A 123 -1.50 15.69 -2.84
N LYS A 124 -1.24 17.00 -2.90
CA LYS A 124 -1.14 17.80 -4.12
C LYS A 124 0.15 18.65 -4.03
N PRO A 125 1.14 18.49 -4.95
CA PRO A 125 1.20 17.50 -6.03
C PRO A 125 1.32 16.06 -5.50
N GLN A 126 1.00 15.09 -6.36
CA GLN A 126 1.23 13.69 -6.02
C GLN A 126 2.72 13.37 -6.05
N THR A 127 3.15 12.49 -5.16
CA THR A 127 4.53 12.01 -5.14
C THR A 127 4.84 11.27 -6.44
N SER A 128 5.91 11.64 -7.13
CA SER A 128 6.35 11.04 -8.38
C SER A 128 7.08 9.71 -8.15
N VAL A 129 6.38 8.74 -7.54
CA VAL A 129 6.91 7.41 -7.25
C VAL A 129 5.99 6.36 -7.87
N ASN A 130 6.56 5.38 -8.57
CA ASN A 130 5.80 4.23 -9.04
C ASN A 130 5.28 3.46 -7.82
N PHE A 131 3.96 3.46 -7.63
CA PHE A 131 3.34 2.87 -6.45
C PHE A 131 3.55 1.35 -6.36
N LYS A 132 3.60 0.65 -7.50
CA LYS A 132 3.84 -0.81 -7.53
C LYS A 132 5.24 -1.14 -6.99
N GLU A 133 6.22 -0.35 -7.43
CA GLU A 133 7.61 -0.47 -7.00
C GLU A 133 7.77 -0.14 -5.51
N TRP A 134 7.18 0.97 -5.09
CA TRP A 134 7.13 1.38 -3.69
C TRP A 134 6.52 0.32 -2.79
N ASP A 135 5.33 -0.18 -3.15
CA ASP A 135 4.60 -1.16 -2.36
C ASP A 135 5.35 -2.50 -2.30
N GLY A 136 6.06 -2.88 -3.37
CA GLY A 136 6.96 -4.03 -3.38
C GLY A 136 8.08 -3.93 -2.34
N LEU A 137 8.79 -2.80 -2.30
CA LEU A 137 9.81 -2.53 -1.28
C LEU A 137 9.21 -2.56 0.14
N VAL A 138 8.14 -1.78 0.37
CA VAL A 138 7.53 -1.66 1.69
C VAL A 138 6.97 -3.01 2.17
N ARG A 139 6.43 -3.84 1.27
CA ARG A 139 5.97 -5.20 1.59
C ARG A 139 7.09 -6.05 2.16
N ILE A 140 8.26 -6.05 1.54
CA ILE A 140 9.43 -6.80 2.02
C ILE A 140 9.87 -6.25 3.38
N CYS A 141 10.03 -4.93 3.50
CA CYS A 141 10.50 -4.28 4.72
C CYS A 141 9.58 -4.52 5.93
N PHE A 142 8.25 -4.60 5.74
CA PHE A 142 7.29 -4.75 6.84
C PHE A 142 6.92 -6.19 7.19
N ASN A 143 7.46 -7.20 6.49
CA ASN A 143 7.25 -8.62 6.82
C ASN A 143 7.72 -8.92 8.26
N ARG A 144 8.93 -8.45 8.62
CA ARG A 144 9.46 -8.52 10.00
C ARG A 144 9.95 -7.15 10.45
N LYS A 145 9.02 -6.19 10.65
CA LYS A 145 9.33 -4.74 10.85
C LYS A 145 10.33 -4.40 11.97
N ASN A 146 10.53 -5.31 12.93
CA ASN A 146 11.43 -5.14 14.07
C ASN A 146 12.83 -5.77 13.86
N ARG A 147 13.02 -6.57 12.80
CA ARG A 147 14.34 -7.05 12.36
C ARG A 147 15.05 -5.95 11.55
N THR A 148 16.37 -6.04 11.48
CA THR A 148 17.18 -5.12 10.68
C THR A 148 16.93 -5.36 9.19
N LEU A 149 17.04 -4.32 8.37
CA LEU A 149 16.88 -4.46 6.92
C LEU A 149 17.90 -5.46 6.36
N GLY A 150 19.14 -5.45 6.84
CA GLY A 150 20.14 -6.44 6.45
C GLY A 150 19.69 -7.88 6.68
N SER A 151 19.02 -8.16 7.80
CA SER A 151 18.45 -9.49 8.06
C SER A 151 17.29 -9.83 7.12
N ILE A 152 16.42 -8.87 6.82
CA ILE A 152 15.26 -9.06 5.93
C ILE A 152 15.73 -9.37 4.50
N PHE A 153 16.69 -8.60 3.98
CA PHE A 153 17.16 -8.73 2.60
C PHE A 153 18.10 -9.93 2.39
N LYS A 154 18.60 -10.57 3.46
CA LYS A 154 19.35 -11.83 3.40
C LYS A 154 18.47 -13.07 3.24
N GLN A 155 17.15 -12.94 3.41
CA GLN A 155 16.22 -14.07 3.29
C GLN A 155 16.24 -14.66 1.86
N LYS A 156 16.30 -15.99 1.74
CA LYS A 156 16.38 -16.69 0.44
C LYS A 156 15.24 -16.32 -0.50
N SER A 157 14.02 -16.19 0.02
CA SER A 157 12.83 -15.81 -0.75
C SER A 157 12.93 -14.39 -1.31
N VAL A 158 13.48 -13.45 -0.55
CA VAL A 158 13.69 -12.05 -0.96
C VAL A 158 14.79 -11.97 -2.02
N LEU A 159 15.92 -12.64 -1.80
CA LEU A 159 17.02 -12.70 -2.76
C LEU A 159 16.56 -13.26 -4.11
N SER A 160 15.85 -14.40 -4.08
CA SER A 160 15.32 -15.04 -5.29
C SER A 160 14.36 -14.15 -6.08
N LEU A 161 13.46 -13.44 -5.37
CA LEU A 161 12.54 -12.48 -5.99
C LEU A 161 13.29 -11.34 -6.69
N LEU A 162 14.22 -10.70 -5.99
CA LEU A 162 14.97 -9.55 -6.51
C LEU A 162 15.91 -9.96 -7.65
N GLU A 163 16.51 -11.14 -7.58
CA GLU A 163 17.39 -11.66 -8.64
C GLU A 163 16.60 -11.94 -9.91
N LYS A 164 15.38 -12.49 -9.79
CA LYS A 164 14.48 -12.69 -10.93
C LYS A 164 14.13 -11.37 -11.62
N ASN A 165 13.77 -10.35 -10.84
CA ASN A 165 13.45 -9.02 -11.37
C ASN A 165 14.67 -8.39 -12.05
N TYR A 166 15.84 -8.49 -11.42
CA TYR A 166 17.11 -7.99 -11.94
C TYR A 166 17.47 -8.62 -13.29
N LYS A 167 17.40 -9.95 -13.41
CA LYS A 167 17.64 -10.67 -14.68
C LYS A 167 16.63 -10.28 -15.76
N THR A 168 15.36 -10.12 -15.38
CA THR A 168 14.30 -9.71 -16.31
C THR A 168 14.59 -8.32 -16.89
N LEU A 169 15.00 -7.36 -16.06
CA LEU A 169 15.36 -6.03 -16.53
C LEU A 169 16.59 -6.06 -17.46
N GLN A 170 17.63 -6.82 -17.10
CA GLN A 170 18.80 -6.97 -17.97
C GLN A 170 18.44 -7.53 -19.35
N ALA A 171 17.57 -8.54 -19.41
CA ALA A 171 17.09 -9.11 -20.66
C ALA A 171 16.32 -8.08 -21.51
N LEU A 172 15.49 -7.23 -20.88
CA LEU A 172 14.76 -6.16 -21.55
C LEU A 172 15.69 -5.04 -22.07
N GLN A 173 16.75 -4.71 -21.34
CA GLN A 173 17.73 -3.71 -21.78
C GLN A 173 18.57 -4.22 -22.95
N LEU A 174 18.93 -5.51 -22.94
CA LEU A 174 19.63 -6.16 -24.05
C LEU A 174 18.76 -6.19 -25.32
N SER A 175 17.45 -6.44 -25.19
CA SER A 175 16.54 -6.42 -26.34
C SER A 175 16.33 -5.02 -26.91
N GLN A 176 16.23 -3.99 -26.06
CA GLN A 176 16.09 -2.59 -26.50
C GLN A 176 17.37 -2.03 -27.13
N ASN A 177 18.55 -2.40 -26.63
CA ASN A 177 19.83 -2.01 -27.25
C ASN A 177 20.13 -2.79 -28.54
N GLY A 178 19.45 -3.93 -28.77
CA GLY A 178 19.51 -4.69 -30.02
C GLY A 178 18.53 -4.22 -31.11
N SER A 179 17.59 -3.33 -30.79
CA SER A 179 16.53 -2.86 -31.70
C SER A 179 16.63 -1.37 -32.02
N SER A 180 17.81 -0.91 -32.44
CA SER A 180 17.97 0.40 -33.10
C SER A 180 17.61 0.39 -34.60
N GLU A 181 17.03 -0.70 -35.11
CA GLU A 181 16.35 -0.71 -36.41
C GLU A 181 14.94 -1.32 -36.26
N ASP A 182 13.94 -0.50 -36.58
CA ASP A 182 12.53 -0.80 -36.87
C ASP A 182 11.66 -1.49 -35.80
N THR A 183 10.75 -0.71 -35.19
CA THR A 183 9.31 -0.69 -35.57
C THR A 183 8.49 -0.01 -34.46
N MET A 184 7.77 1.05 -34.81
CA MET A 184 6.68 1.59 -33.98
C MET A 184 5.52 0.58 -33.94
N ILE A 185 5.21 0.04 -32.75
CA ILE A 185 3.89 -0.53 -32.49
C ILE A 185 3.36 0.07 -31.20
N ALA A 186 2.35 0.93 -31.36
CA ALA A 186 1.49 1.35 -30.28
C ALA A 186 0.78 0.11 -29.72
N MET A 187 0.99 -0.18 -28.44
CA MET A 187 0.26 -1.24 -27.75
C MET A 187 -0.67 -0.60 -26.72
N ASP A 188 -1.95 -0.87 -26.97
CA ASP A 188 -3.13 -0.31 -26.33
C ASP A 188 -3.17 -0.60 -24.81
N VAL A 189 -3.45 0.44 -24.03
CA VAL A 189 -3.52 0.41 -22.56
C VAL A 189 -4.96 0.07 -22.17
N SER A 190 -5.32 -1.22 -22.19
CA SER A 190 -6.69 -1.61 -21.81
C SER A 190 -6.89 -3.03 -21.25
N ALA A 191 -5.85 -3.74 -20.82
CA ALA A 191 -6.01 -5.11 -20.31
C ALA A 191 -5.10 -5.46 -19.14
N LEU A 192 -5.28 -4.79 -17.99
CA LEU A 192 -4.89 -5.34 -16.68
C LEU A 192 -6.00 -5.07 -15.68
N GLY A 193 -7.17 -5.63 -16.00
CA GLY A 193 -8.20 -5.93 -15.03
C GLY A 193 -7.98 -7.34 -14.51
N ASP A 194 -8.05 -7.47 -13.20
CA ASP A 194 -8.33 -8.70 -12.45
C ASP A 194 -7.16 -9.64 -12.10
N THR A 195 -6.56 -9.36 -10.94
CA THR A 195 -6.32 -10.38 -9.90
C THR A 195 -6.52 -9.73 -8.53
N GLY A 196 -7.79 -9.43 -8.24
CA GLY A 196 -8.25 -8.97 -6.93
C GLY A 196 -8.53 -10.14 -6.00
N GLU A 197 -7.53 -10.95 -5.67
CA GLU A 197 -7.63 -11.93 -4.57
C GLU A 197 -6.31 -11.98 -3.81
N ASP A 198 -6.21 -11.13 -2.78
CA ASP A 198 -5.45 -11.47 -1.57
C ASP A 198 -6.33 -11.04 -0.40
N LEU A 199 -7.14 -12.00 0.05
CA LEU A 199 -7.89 -11.93 1.30
C LEU A 199 -6.87 -11.72 2.42
N SER A 200 -6.80 -10.48 2.90
CA SER A 200 -6.02 -10.10 4.08
C SER A 200 -6.60 -10.77 5.33
N VAL A 201 -6.14 -11.98 5.62
CA VAL A 201 -6.08 -12.48 7.00
C VAL A 201 -4.67 -12.14 7.48
N GLU A 202 -4.52 -10.99 8.13
CA GLU A 202 -3.33 -10.72 8.94
C GLU A 202 -3.40 -11.67 10.15
N ILE A 203 -2.84 -12.88 9.98
CA ILE A 203 -2.53 -13.75 11.11
C ILE A 203 -1.22 -13.22 11.70
N ASP A 204 -1.34 -12.69 12.90
CA ASP A 204 -0.23 -12.43 13.81
C ASP A 204 0.28 -13.81 14.26
N ASP A 205 1.15 -14.43 13.47
CA ASP A 205 1.82 -15.69 13.83
C ASP A 205 3.29 -15.34 14.14
N GLU A 206 3.54 -15.05 15.43
CA GLU A 206 4.87 -15.10 16.04
C GLU A 206 5.37 -16.55 16.06
N ARG A 207 5.58 -17.17 14.89
CA ARG A 207 6.34 -18.42 14.81
C ARG A 207 7.81 -18.08 14.62
N GLU A 208 8.57 -18.33 15.68
CA GLU A 208 10.02 -18.44 15.64
C GLU A 208 10.38 -19.67 14.82
N ASP A 209 10.41 -19.53 13.50
CA ASP A 209 11.10 -20.50 12.66
C ASP A 209 12.61 -20.32 12.91
N GLU A 210 13.18 -21.19 13.75
CA GLU A 210 14.61 -21.44 13.84
C GLU A 210 15.09 -21.98 12.49
N GLU A 211 15.50 -21.09 11.58
CA GLU A 211 16.14 -21.49 10.34
C GLU A 211 17.57 -21.99 10.63
N MET A 212 17.78 -23.30 10.48
CA MET A 212 19.10 -23.92 10.41
C MET A 212 19.89 -23.33 9.22
N GLU A 213 21.09 -22.83 9.50
CA GLU A 213 22.06 -22.44 8.47
C GLU A 213 22.58 -23.70 7.76
N VAL A 214 21.98 -24.05 6.64
CA VAL A 214 22.57 -25.01 5.69
C VAL A 214 23.36 -24.19 4.67
N GLU A 215 24.69 -24.25 4.79
CA GLU A 215 25.63 -23.79 3.76
C GLU A 215 25.37 -24.58 2.48
N ASP A 216 25.04 -23.88 1.39
CA ASP A 216 25.04 -24.48 0.06
C ASP A 216 25.77 -23.55 -0.92
N GLY A 217 26.69 -24.16 -1.66
CA GLY A 217 27.72 -23.52 -2.46
C GLY A 217 27.22 -23.07 -3.83
N ASP A 218 26.32 -22.07 -3.86
CA ASP A 218 25.95 -21.39 -5.10
C ASP A 218 26.66 -20.04 -5.23
N THR A 219 27.81 -20.06 -5.92
CA THR A 219 28.72 -18.91 -6.09
C THR A 219 28.00 -17.68 -6.69
N LYS A 220 26.97 -17.86 -7.52
CA LYS A 220 26.20 -16.75 -8.13
C LYS A 220 25.19 -16.12 -7.17
N GLY A 221 24.60 -16.91 -6.27
CA GLY A 221 23.74 -16.40 -5.20
C GLY A 221 24.52 -15.51 -4.23
N SER A 222 25.82 -15.77 -4.06
CA SER A 222 26.73 -14.95 -3.25
C SER A 222 26.93 -13.56 -3.86
N GLU A 223 27.25 -13.44 -5.15
CA GLU A 223 27.53 -12.15 -5.78
C GLU A 223 26.32 -11.20 -5.76
N PHE A 224 25.12 -11.71 -6.04
CA PHE A 224 23.91 -10.87 -6.02
C PHE A 224 23.52 -10.44 -4.59
N LYS A 225 23.70 -11.34 -3.62
CA LYS A 225 23.54 -11.02 -2.20
C LYS A 225 24.50 -9.90 -1.79
N ASP A 226 25.77 -9.98 -2.16
CA ASP A 226 26.77 -8.96 -1.84
C ASP A 226 26.37 -7.60 -2.44
N LYS A 227 25.90 -7.59 -3.69
CA LYS A 227 25.37 -6.36 -4.33
C LYS A 227 24.22 -5.72 -3.53
N ILE A 228 23.26 -6.50 -3.05
CA ILE A 228 22.16 -5.98 -2.21
C ILE A 228 22.70 -5.41 -0.89
N MET A 229 23.63 -6.13 -0.25
CA MET A 229 24.21 -5.70 1.01
C MET A 229 25.04 -4.43 0.85
N ASP A 230 25.75 -4.26 -0.25
CA ASP A 230 26.51 -3.05 -0.56
C ASP A 230 25.61 -1.83 -0.73
N VAL A 231 24.45 -1.98 -1.40
CA VAL A 231 23.44 -0.92 -1.50
C VAL A 231 22.93 -0.50 -0.12
N LEU A 232 22.66 -1.48 0.76
CA LEU A 232 22.22 -1.20 2.13
C LEU A 232 23.30 -0.52 2.96
N LYS A 233 24.57 -0.91 2.81
CA LYS A 233 25.71 -0.30 3.50
C LYS A 233 25.95 1.13 3.02
N GLN A 234 25.92 1.36 1.71
CA GLN A 234 26.08 2.69 1.11
C GLN A 234 25.04 3.68 1.64
N GLY A 235 23.80 3.24 1.84
CA GLY A 235 22.73 4.06 2.41
C GLY A 235 22.64 4.06 3.94
N ALA A 236 23.56 3.39 4.65
CA ALA A 236 23.50 3.17 6.10
C ALA A 236 22.15 2.60 6.58
N PHE A 237 21.57 1.68 5.79
CA PHE A 237 20.28 1.04 6.07
C PHE A 237 20.40 -0.37 6.65
N GLU A 238 21.58 -1.01 6.57
CA GLU A 238 21.78 -2.41 7.01
C GLU A 238 21.25 -2.68 8.42
N GLU A 239 21.61 -1.83 9.39
CA GLU A 239 21.23 -1.97 10.80
C GLU A 239 19.91 -1.25 11.16
N LYS A 240 19.32 -0.51 10.22
CA LYS A 240 18.05 0.19 10.45
C LYS A 240 16.88 -0.80 10.42
N ARG A 241 15.78 -0.42 11.05
CA ARG A 241 14.55 -1.23 11.17
C ARG A 241 13.39 -0.47 10.57
N SER A 242 12.56 -1.16 9.79
CA SER A 242 11.39 -0.59 9.10
C SER A 242 10.44 0.13 10.06
N SER A 243 10.33 -0.35 11.30
CA SER A 243 9.48 0.27 12.32
C SER A 243 9.87 1.71 12.66
N LYS A 244 11.09 2.16 12.35
CA LYS A 244 11.60 3.51 12.66
C LYS A 244 11.83 4.38 11.42
N LEU A 245 11.64 3.85 10.21
CA LEU A 245 11.92 4.58 8.97
C LEU A 245 10.74 5.48 8.59
N THR A 246 11.06 6.68 8.12
CA THR A 246 10.09 7.63 7.55
C THR A 246 9.82 7.33 6.07
N GLN A 247 8.82 7.97 5.48
CA GLN A 247 8.58 7.87 4.03
C GLN A 247 9.76 8.39 3.22
N ALA A 248 10.48 9.41 3.72
CA ALA A 248 11.66 9.94 3.06
C ALA A 248 12.80 8.92 3.05
N ASP A 249 12.98 8.19 4.14
CA ASP A 249 13.95 7.10 4.24
C ASP A 249 13.66 5.98 3.23
N PHE A 250 12.39 5.56 3.12
CA PHE A 250 11.99 4.56 2.12
C PHE A 250 12.16 5.04 0.69
N MET A 251 11.88 6.32 0.40
CA MET A 251 12.11 6.89 -0.93
C MET A 251 13.60 6.91 -1.27
N HIS A 252 14.45 7.27 -0.31
CA HIS A 252 15.89 7.24 -0.48
C HIS A 252 16.39 5.81 -0.70
N LEU A 253 15.96 4.86 0.14
CA LEU A 253 16.30 3.44 0.00
C LEU A 253 15.89 2.90 -1.38
N LEU A 254 14.67 3.22 -1.82
CA LEU A 254 14.19 2.81 -3.15
C LEU A 254 15.04 3.39 -4.27
N SER A 255 15.44 4.66 -4.15
CA SER A 255 16.32 5.30 -5.13
C SER A 255 17.68 4.60 -5.23
N LEU A 256 18.26 4.15 -4.11
CA LEU A 256 19.54 3.44 -4.07
C LEU A 256 19.43 2.08 -4.78
N PHE A 257 18.37 1.32 -4.53
CA PHE A 257 18.12 0.07 -5.24
C PHE A 257 17.92 0.27 -6.75
N ASN A 258 17.09 1.25 -7.13
CA ASN A 258 16.85 1.56 -8.54
C ASN A 258 18.14 2.00 -9.26
N MET A 259 19.01 2.77 -8.62
CA MET A 259 20.32 3.15 -9.18
C MET A 259 21.25 1.94 -9.36
N ALA A 260 21.12 0.93 -8.51
CA ALA A 260 21.83 -0.34 -8.66
C ALA A 260 21.18 -1.30 -9.70
N GLY A 261 20.07 -0.88 -10.33
CA GLY A 261 19.27 -1.67 -11.27
C GLY A 261 18.40 -2.74 -10.60
N ILE A 262 18.23 -2.69 -9.28
CA ILE A 262 17.44 -3.66 -8.51
C ILE A 262 16.04 -3.11 -8.35
N HIS A 263 15.05 -3.88 -8.81
CA HIS A 263 13.65 -3.49 -8.80
C HIS A 263 12.76 -4.48 -8.05
N PHE A 264 11.65 -3.96 -7.53
CA PHE A 264 10.70 -4.66 -6.66
C PHE A 264 9.44 -5.11 -7.39
N SER A 265 9.24 -4.72 -8.66
CA SER A 265 8.02 -4.99 -9.42
C SER A 265 8.18 -5.19 -10.92
#